data_AF-A0A8X6GA04-F1
#
_entry.id   AF-A0A8X6GA04-F1
#
_cell.length_a   1.000
_cell.length_b   1.000
_cell.length_c   1.000
_cell.angle_alpha   90.00
_cell.angle_beta   90.00
_cell.angle_gamma   90.00
#
_symmetry.space_group_name_H-M   'P 1'
#
loop_
_entity.id
_entity.type
_entity.pdbx_description
1 polymer ?
#
loop_
_entity_poly.entity_id
_entity_poly.type
_entity_poly.pdbx_seq_one_letter_code
_entity_poly.pdbx_strand_id
1 'polypeptide(L)'
;MEDTQEILLQDDPNRFVTFPLQHLDLWLLYKRLLLPSGRQKKWICLGVERLTPDERHFLSHVLAFFAASDGIVIENLVERFAREVKVSEARCFYGFQIAIENIHSEMYSLLIETLIRDPQEKNKLFNAIETLSCVKKKAEWALNWIQNPSFAKRLVAFAAVEGIFFSGSFAAIFG
;
A
#
# COMPACT_ATOMS: atom_id res chain seq x y z
N MET A 1 -28.94 -2.46 2.23
CA MET A 1 -29.58 -2.72 3.55
C MET A 1 -28.93 -3.91 4.26
N GLU A 2 -27.66 -4.25 3.98
CA GLU A 2 -26.92 -5.34 4.64
C GLU A 2 -25.88 -4.85 5.66
N ASP A 3 -25.39 -3.60 5.54
CA ASP A 3 -24.28 -3.10 6.38
C ASP A 3 -24.65 -2.80 7.85
N THR A 4 -25.95 -2.75 8.20
CA THR A 4 -26.41 -2.38 9.55
C THR A 4 -26.09 -3.41 10.64
N GLN A 5 -25.67 -4.63 10.28
CA GLN A 5 -25.28 -5.68 11.23
C GLN A 5 -23.76 -5.84 11.41
N GLU A 6 -22.93 -5.15 10.63
CA GLU A 6 -21.47 -5.29 10.75
C GLU A 6 -20.93 -4.52 11.96
N ILE A 7 -20.49 -5.26 12.99
CA ILE A 7 -19.94 -4.72 14.25
C ILE A 7 -18.82 -3.70 14.00
N LEU A 8 -18.00 -3.91 12.97
CA LEU A 8 -16.87 -3.03 12.64
C LEU A 8 -17.30 -1.64 12.14
N LEU A 9 -18.52 -1.51 11.61
CA LEU A 9 -19.03 -0.30 10.96
C LEU A 9 -20.03 0.47 11.83
N GLN A 10 -20.46 -0.12 12.94
CA GLN A 10 -21.40 0.51 13.88
C GLN A 10 -20.72 1.63 14.67
N ASP A 11 -21.41 2.75 14.86
CA ASP A 11 -20.87 3.86 15.64
C ASP A 11 -20.63 3.46 17.10
N ASP A 12 -19.39 3.62 17.57
CA ASP A 12 -19.02 3.48 18.98
C ASP A 12 -18.85 4.88 19.61
N PRO A 13 -19.64 5.25 20.64
CA PRO A 13 -19.47 6.50 21.37
C PRO A 13 -18.09 6.63 22.04
N ASN A 14 -17.40 5.51 22.31
CA ASN A 14 -16.07 5.47 22.92
C ASN A 14 -14.92 5.47 21.91
N ARG A 15 -15.19 5.65 20.60
CA ARG A 15 -14.17 5.59 19.54
C ARG A 15 -13.00 6.58 19.68
N PHE A 16 -13.14 7.58 20.53
CA PHE A 16 -12.12 8.61 20.77
C PHE A 16 -11.15 8.27 21.91
N VAL A 17 -11.41 7.18 22.66
CA VAL A 17 -10.53 6.68 23.71
C VAL A 17 -10.09 5.25 23.37
N THR A 18 -8.86 4.89 23.75
CA THR A 18 -8.30 3.56 23.45
C THR A 18 -8.71 2.51 24.47
N PHE A 19 -8.92 2.89 25.73
CA PHE A 19 -9.24 1.96 26.81
C PHE A 19 -10.67 2.19 27.33
N PRO A 20 -11.36 1.12 27.77
CA PRO A 20 -10.92 -0.28 27.78
C PRO A 20 -10.92 -0.90 26.36
N LEU A 21 -9.98 -1.82 26.10
CA LEU A 21 -9.91 -2.52 24.80
C LEU A 21 -11.11 -3.45 24.65
N GLN A 22 -11.74 -3.42 23.48
CA GLN A 22 -12.83 -4.31 23.08
C GLN A 22 -12.30 -5.46 22.20
N HIS A 23 -11.29 -5.18 21.37
CA HIS A 23 -10.73 -6.13 20.40
C HIS A 23 -9.22 -6.30 20.61
N LEU A 24 -8.86 -7.20 21.53
CA LEU A 24 -7.46 -7.47 21.87
C LEU A 24 -6.66 -8.04 20.69
N ASP A 25 -7.28 -8.85 19.85
CA ASP A 25 -6.71 -9.39 18.62
C ASP A 25 -6.27 -8.29 17.64
N LEU A 26 -7.14 -7.32 17.36
CA LEU A 26 -6.85 -6.17 16.51
C LEU A 26 -5.76 -5.29 17.13
N TRP A 27 -5.82 -5.07 18.44
CA TRP A 27 -4.78 -4.34 19.16
C TRP A 27 -3.41 -5.01 19.03
N LEU A 28 -3.35 -6.34 19.17
CA LEU A 28 -2.11 -7.10 19.02
C LEU A 28 -1.57 -7.05 17.58
N LEU A 29 -2.43 -7.03 16.56
CA LEU A 29 -2.00 -6.80 15.18
C LEU A 29 -1.38 -5.42 15.00
N TYR A 30 -2.00 -4.37 15.54
CA TYR A 30 -1.43 -3.03 15.54
C TYR A 30 -0.06 -3.00 16.25
N LYS A 31 0.03 -3.61 17.44
CA LYS A 31 1.31 -3.69 18.18
C LYS A 31 2.40 -4.42 17.41
N ARG A 32 2.07 -5.45 16.63
CA ARG A 32 3.04 -6.13 15.77
C ARG A 32 3.63 -5.20 14.70
N LEU A 33 2.83 -4.28 14.14
CA LEU A 33 3.34 -3.30 13.17
C LEU A 33 4.33 -2.31 13.79
N LEU A 34 4.14 -1.93 15.06
CA LEU A 34 5.02 -1.01 15.78
C LEU A 34 6.38 -1.62 16.13
N LEU A 35 6.48 -2.95 16.19
CA LEU A 35 7.72 -3.60 16.57
C LEU A 35 8.77 -3.30 15.49
N PRO A 36 9.99 -2.88 15.88
CA PRO A 36 11.07 -2.67 14.93
C PRO A 36 11.25 -3.95 14.11
N SER A 37 11.00 -3.86 12.80
CA SER A 37 11.51 -4.89 11.91
C SER A 37 13.02 -4.81 12.08
N GLY A 38 13.66 -5.89 12.60
CA GLY A 38 15.08 -5.94 13.00
C GLY A 38 16.10 -5.73 11.88
N ARG A 39 15.70 -5.05 10.81
CA ARG A 39 16.47 -4.70 9.62
C ARG A 39 16.26 -3.21 9.35
N GLN A 40 16.95 -2.34 10.10
CA GLN A 40 17.38 -1.06 9.55
C GLN A 40 18.38 -1.35 8.43
N LYS A 41 17.87 -1.74 7.26
CA LYS A 41 18.68 -1.90 6.06
C LYS A 41 18.98 -0.50 5.54
N LYS A 42 20.26 -0.21 5.41
CA LYS A 42 20.75 0.89 4.59
C LYS A 42 20.40 0.51 3.14
N TRP A 43 19.20 0.87 2.66
CA TRP A 43 18.67 0.47 1.35
C TRP A 43 19.34 1.16 0.15
N ILE A 44 20.46 1.84 0.39
CA ILE A 44 21.12 2.65 -0.63
C ILE A 44 22.04 1.76 -1.48
N CYS A 45 21.49 1.30 -2.59
CA CYS A 45 22.14 1.27 -3.90
C CYS A 45 23.40 0.40 -4.07
N LEU A 46 23.56 -0.66 -3.28
CA LEU A 46 24.61 -1.64 -3.55
C LEU A 46 24.24 -2.45 -4.81
N GLY A 47 24.96 -2.23 -5.90
CA GLY A 47 24.93 -3.10 -7.09
C GLY A 47 24.07 -2.62 -8.27
N VAL A 48 23.44 -1.45 -8.20
CA VAL A 48 22.66 -0.89 -9.34
C VAL A 48 23.50 -0.67 -10.60
N GLU A 49 24.80 -0.43 -10.45
CA GLU A 49 25.74 -0.31 -11.58
C GLU A 49 26.02 -1.65 -12.28
N ARG A 50 25.69 -2.78 -11.63
CA ARG A 50 25.93 -4.13 -12.16
C ARG A 50 24.74 -4.68 -12.94
N LEU A 51 23.61 -3.98 -12.95
CA LEU A 51 22.41 -4.41 -13.66
C LEU A 51 22.61 -4.28 -15.18
N THR A 52 22.24 -5.33 -15.90
CA THR A 52 22.11 -5.29 -17.36
C THR A 52 21.00 -4.32 -17.77
N PRO A 53 20.99 -3.87 -19.04
CA PRO A 53 19.91 -3.01 -19.55
C PRO A 53 18.51 -3.60 -19.35
N ASP A 54 18.36 -4.91 -19.55
CA ASP A 54 17.07 -5.60 -19.42
C ASP A 54 16.63 -5.71 -17.95
N GLU A 55 17.56 -6.04 -17.03
CA GLU A 55 17.26 -6.05 -15.59
C GLU A 55 16.91 -4.66 -15.08
N ARG A 56 17.61 -3.62 -15.55
CA ARG A 56 17.32 -2.23 -15.22
C ARG A 56 15.93 -1.84 -15.72
N HIS A 57 15.59 -2.20 -16.96
CA HIS A 57 14.28 -1.95 -17.55
C HIS A 57 13.16 -2.65 -16.77
N PHE A 58 13.36 -3.94 -16.44
CA PHE A 58 12.42 -4.71 -15.64
C PHE A 58 12.20 -4.09 -14.25
N LEU A 59 13.29 -3.81 -13.52
CA LEU A 59 13.23 -3.25 -12.19
C LEU A 59 12.60 -1.85 -12.19
N SER A 60 12.90 -1.01 -13.18
CA SER A 60 12.32 0.34 -13.26
C SER A 60 10.80 0.30 -13.44
N HIS A 61 10.27 -0.65 -14.23
CA HIS A 61 8.83 -0.82 -14.42
C HIS A 61 8.15 -1.40 -13.17
N VAL A 62 8.83 -2.30 -12.45
CA VAL A 62 8.34 -2.82 -11.16
C VAL A 62 8.26 -1.71 -10.12
N LEU A 63 9.30 -0.89 -10.00
CA LEU A 63 9.33 0.24 -9.06
C LEU A 63 8.27 1.28 -9.40
N ALA A 64 8.06 1.56 -10.69
CA ALA A 64 7.01 2.47 -11.14
C ALA A 64 5.59 1.95 -10.81
N PHE A 65 5.37 0.64 -10.93
CA PHE A 65 4.14 0.01 -10.47
C PHE A 65 3.94 0.18 -8.95
N PHE A 66 4.98 -0.04 -8.14
CA PHE A 66 4.90 0.10 -6.69
C PHE A 66 4.62 1.53 -6.25
N ALA A 67 5.39 2.50 -6.74
CA ALA A 67 5.22 3.92 -6.41
C ALA A 67 3.80 4.42 -6.72
N ALA A 68 3.22 3.98 -7.85
CA ALA A 68 1.84 4.30 -8.20
C ALA A 68 0.80 3.57 -7.33
N SER A 69 1.04 2.30 -6.98
CA SER A 69 0.09 1.47 -6.26
C SER A 69 -0.08 1.86 -4.81
N ASP A 70 1.01 2.25 -4.13
CA ASP A 70 0.96 2.67 -2.73
C ASP A 70 0.08 3.91 -2.56
N GLY A 71 0.12 4.85 -3.52
CA GLY A 71 -0.78 6.00 -3.56
C GLY A 71 -2.26 5.61 -3.61
N ILE A 72 -2.62 4.61 -4.43
CA ILE A 72 -4.00 4.11 -4.55
C ILE A 72 -4.44 3.39 -3.25
N VAL A 73 -3.54 2.64 -2.63
CA VAL A 73 -3.79 1.99 -1.33
C VAL A 73 -4.03 3.03 -0.25
N ILE A 74 -3.19 4.08 -0.17
CA ILE A 74 -3.34 5.19 0.77
C ILE A 74 -4.70 5.89 0.57
N GLU A 75 -5.08 6.18 -0.68
CA GLU A 75 -6.36 6.82 -0.99
C GLU A 75 -7.56 6.00 -0.46
N ASN A 76 -7.57 4.69 -0.68
CA ASN A 76 -8.61 3.82 -0.12
C ASN A 76 -8.58 3.75 1.42
N LEU A 77 -7.38 3.67 2.02
CA LEU A 77 -7.24 3.62 3.47
C LEU A 77 -7.80 4.90 4.12
N VAL A 78 -7.47 6.07 3.57
CA VAL A 78 -7.88 7.38 4.10
C VAL A 78 -9.35 7.64 3.84
N GLU A 79 -9.82 7.48 2.60
CA GLU A 79 -11.17 7.91 2.21
C GLU A 79 -12.26 6.86 2.54
N ARG A 80 -11.88 5.58 2.65
CA ARG A 80 -12.83 4.48 2.83
C ARG A 80 -12.60 3.79 4.17
N PHE A 81 -11.59 2.93 4.28
CA PHE A 81 -11.47 2.02 5.42
C PHE A 81 -11.35 2.73 6.76
N ALA A 82 -10.47 3.74 6.89
CA ALA A 82 -10.31 4.49 8.12
C ALA A 82 -11.50 5.42 8.41
N ARG A 83 -12.39 5.69 7.45
CA ARG A 83 -13.63 6.46 7.68
C ARG A 83 -14.79 5.56 8.12
N GLU A 84 -14.91 4.40 7.49
CA GLU A 84 -16.03 3.47 7.67
C GLU A 84 -15.87 2.64 8.95
N VAL A 85 -14.66 2.14 9.23
CA VAL A 85 -14.40 1.36 10.43
C VAL A 85 -14.41 2.27 11.67
N LYS A 86 -15.22 1.88 12.66
CA LYS A 86 -15.47 2.66 13.88
C LYS A 86 -14.70 2.14 15.09
N VAL A 87 -14.30 0.87 15.07
CA VAL A 87 -13.50 0.21 16.12
C VAL A 87 -12.14 0.89 16.27
N SER A 88 -11.80 1.34 17.48
CA SER A 88 -10.63 2.17 17.74
C SER A 88 -9.31 1.42 17.47
N GLU A 89 -9.23 0.14 17.83
CA GLU A 89 -8.05 -0.70 17.63
C GLU A 89 -7.73 -0.91 16.15
N ALA A 90 -8.75 -1.10 15.31
CA ALA A 90 -8.60 -1.20 13.86
C ALA A 90 -8.15 0.15 13.25
N ARG A 91 -8.67 1.27 13.76
CA ARG A 91 -8.25 2.60 13.30
C ARG A 91 -6.80 2.88 13.66
N CYS A 92 -6.31 2.40 14.81
CA CYS A 92 -4.88 2.47 15.14
C CYS A 92 -4.04 1.68 14.13
N PHE A 93 -4.48 0.47 13.75
CA PHE A 93 -3.83 -0.32 12.70
C PHE A 93 -3.78 0.44 11.37
N TYR A 94 -4.93 0.92 10.86
CA TYR A 94 -4.98 1.65 9.60
C TYR A 94 -4.18 2.96 9.61
N GLY A 95 -4.19 3.69 10.72
CA GLY A 95 -3.38 4.90 10.87
C GLY A 95 -1.89 4.60 10.74
N PHE A 96 -1.43 3.48 11.29
CA PHE A 96 -0.04 3.06 11.14
C PHE A 96 0.27 2.46 9.77
N GLN A 97 -0.67 1.73 9.16
CA GLN A 97 -0.54 1.25 7.78
C GLN A 97 -0.37 2.43 6.82
N ILE A 98 -1.16 3.50 6.93
CA ILE A 98 -0.99 4.72 6.12
C ILE A 98 0.40 5.32 6.31
N ALA A 99 0.93 5.36 7.53
CA ALA A 99 2.28 5.86 7.79
C ALA A 99 3.35 4.99 7.12
N ILE A 100 3.21 3.66 7.18
CA ILE A 100 4.10 2.71 6.49
C ILE A 100 4.02 2.89 4.97
N GLU A 101 2.83 2.99 4.39
CA GLU A 101 2.68 3.13 2.93
C GLU A 101 3.28 4.45 2.41
N ASN A 102 3.25 5.53 3.19
CA ASN A 102 3.98 6.75 2.84
C ASN A 102 5.50 6.52 2.81
N ILE A 103 6.03 5.75 3.75
CA ILE A 103 7.46 5.38 3.78
C ILE A 103 7.80 4.47 2.58
N HIS A 104 6.92 3.54 2.21
CA HIS A 104 7.08 2.72 1.00
C HIS A 104 7.12 3.57 -0.26
N SER A 105 6.15 4.49 -0.42
CA SER A 105 6.07 5.40 -1.56
C SER A 105 7.33 6.29 -1.67
N GLU A 106 7.83 6.82 -0.55
CA GLU A 106 9.10 7.56 -0.53
C GLU A 106 10.27 6.67 -0.95
N MET A 107 10.36 5.46 -0.39
CA MET A 107 11.43 4.51 -0.68
C MET A 107 11.49 4.13 -2.16
N TYR A 108 10.35 3.79 -2.78
CA TYR A 108 10.31 3.48 -4.21
C TYR A 108 10.65 4.70 -5.07
N SER A 109 10.22 5.89 -4.67
CA SER A 109 10.56 7.13 -5.36
C SER A 109 12.08 7.40 -5.34
N LEU A 110 12.72 7.22 -4.19
CA LEU A 110 14.17 7.34 -4.05
C LEU A 110 14.93 6.29 -4.86
N LEU A 111 14.41 5.06 -4.96
CA LEU A 111 15.00 4.02 -5.81
C LEU A 111 14.92 4.39 -7.28
N ILE A 112 13.78 4.90 -7.76
CA ILE A 112 13.64 5.40 -9.14
C ILE A 112 14.61 6.55 -9.39
N GLU A 113 14.67 7.53 -8.48
CA GLU A 113 15.60 8.67 -8.58
C GLU A 113 17.05 8.24 -8.72
N THR A 114 17.43 7.17 -8.02
CA THR A 114 18.81 6.66 -8.03
C THR A 114 19.12 5.75 -9.22
N LEU A 115 18.16 4.92 -9.63
CA LEU A 115 18.33 3.96 -10.74
C LEU A 115 18.36 4.65 -12.10
N ILE A 116 17.52 5.67 -12.28
CA ILE A 116 17.26 6.32 -13.57
C ILE A 116 17.91 7.69 -13.57
N ARG A 117 18.75 7.96 -14.57
CA ARG A 117 19.45 9.24 -14.70
C ARG A 117 18.74 10.20 -15.65
N ASP A 118 18.10 9.68 -16.69
CA ASP A 118 17.39 10.49 -17.67
C ASP A 118 16.11 11.09 -17.07
N PRO A 119 15.97 12.44 -17.02
CA PRO A 119 14.78 13.09 -16.49
C PRO A 119 13.49 12.73 -17.25
N GLN A 120 13.57 12.47 -18.56
CA GLN A 120 12.38 12.14 -19.35
C GLN A 120 11.86 10.74 -18.98
N GLU A 121 12.75 9.76 -18.88
CA GLU A 121 12.42 8.42 -18.40
C GLU A 121 11.89 8.45 -16.96
N LYS A 122 12.49 9.23 -16.05
CA LYS A 122 11.96 9.40 -14.68
C LYS A 122 10.53 9.92 -14.70
N ASN A 123 10.27 11.00 -15.43
CA ASN A 123 8.93 11.58 -15.52
C ASN A 123 7.92 10.57 -16.09
N LYS A 124 8.34 9.75 -17.07
CA LYS A 124 7.51 8.67 -17.58
C LYS A 124 7.15 7.67 -16.46
N LEU A 125 8.12 7.21 -15.69
CA LEU A 125 7.93 6.22 -14.62
C LEU A 125 7.10 6.75 -13.44
N PHE A 126 7.29 8.01 -13.04
CA PHE A 126 6.45 8.63 -12.00
C PHE A 126 4.99 8.82 -12.44
N ASN A 127 4.75 8.96 -13.75
CA ASN A 127 3.42 9.00 -14.33
C ASN A 127 2.97 7.64 -14.90
N ALA A 128 3.45 6.53 -14.32
CA ALA A 128 3.23 5.19 -14.88
C ALA A 128 1.76 4.79 -15.06
N ILE A 129 0.83 5.35 -14.28
CA ILE A 129 -0.61 5.12 -14.46
C ILE A 129 -1.06 5.60 -15.86
N GLU A 130 -0.49 6.68 -16.38
CA GLU A 130 -0.83 7.22 -17.68
C GLU A 130 0.07 6.70 -18.79
N THR A 131 1.34 6.44 -18.48
CA THR A 131 2.37 6.16 -19.49
C THR A 131 2.67 4.67 -19.70
N LEU A 132 2.33 3.80 -18.73
CA LEU A 132 2.57 2.36 -18.80
C LEU A 132 1.24 1.61 -18.80
N SER A 133 0.90 0.99 -19.93
CA SER A 133 -0.38 0.29 -20.11
C SER A 133 -0.61 -0.86 -19.13
N CYS A 134 0.46 -1.54 -18.68
CA CYS A 134 0.38 -2.61 -17.68
C CYS A 134 0.05 -2.08 -16.28
N VAL A 135 0.61 -0.92 -15.90
CA VAL A 135 0.32 -0.26 -14.62
C VAL A 135 -1.07 0.35 -14.65
N LYS A 136 -1.42 1.04 -15.73
CA LYS A 136 -2.75 1.62 -15.96
C LYS A 136 -3.88 0.63 -15.69
N LYS A 137 -3.83 -0.56 -16.29
CA LYS A 137 -4.87 -1.58 -16.11
C LYS A 137 -5.03 -2.04 -14.66
N LYS A 138 -3.93 -2.19 -13.92
CA LYS A 138 -3.97 -2.54 -12.50
C LYS A 138 -4.52 -1.39 -11.65
N ALA A 139 -4.11 -0.16 -11.95
CA ALA A 139 -4.60 1.04 -11.28
C ALA A 139 -6.10 1.24 -11.49
N GLU A 140 -6.58 1.18 -12.73
CA GLU A 140 -8.00 1.26 -13.06
C GLU A 140 -8.83 0.20 -12.34
N TRP A 141 -8.32 -1.04 -12.26
CA TRP A 141 -8.97 -2.09 -11.50
C TRP A 141 -9.13 -1.73 -10.02
N ALA A 142 -8.05 -1.28 -9.37
CA ALA A 142 -8.08 -0.90 -7.95
C ALA A 142 -8.98 0.31 -7.69
N LEU A 143 -8.89 1.36 -8.51
CA LEU A 143 -9.72 2.57 -8.42
C LEU A 143 -11.21 2.25 -8.56
N ASN A 144 -11.58 1.33 -9.46
CA ASN A 144 -12.97 0.88 -9.60
C ASN A 144 -13.49 0.22 -8.31
N TRP A 145 -12.64 -0.50 -7.56
CA TRP A 145 -13.06 -1.11 -6.30
C TRP A 145 -13.23 -0.10 -5.17
N ILE A 146 -12.48 1.00 -5.13
CA ILE A 146 -12.67 2.07 -4.13
C ILE A 146 -14.12 2.57 -4.12
N GLN A 147 -14.71 2.68 -5.32
CA GLN A 147 -16.07 3.17 -5.53
C GLN A 147 -17.16 2.15 -5.20
N ASN A 148 -16.83 0.87 -4.98
CA ASN A 148 -17.82 -0.13 -4.63
C ASN A 148 -18.48 0.22 -3.29
N PRO A 149 -19.81 0.09 -3.12
CA PRO A 149 -20.47 0.44 -1.86
C PRO A 149 -20.25 -0.57 -0.73
N SER A 150 -20.02 -1.85 -1.03
CA SER A 150 -19.89 -2.91 -0.02
C SER A 150 -18.49 -2.94 0.61
N PHE A 151 -18.41 -2.78 1.94
CA PHE A 151 -17.17 -2.84 2.69
C PHE A 151 -16.45 -4.18 2.51
N ALA A 152 -17.15 -5.30 2.71
CA ALA A 152 -16.58 -6.65 2.57
C ALA A 152 -15.97 -6.89 1.18
N LYS A 153 -16.64 -6.45 0.10
CA LYS A 153 -16.10 -6.59 -1.26
C LYS A 153 -14.84 -5.76 -1.47
N ARG A 154 -14.81 -4.53 -0.96
CA ARG A 154 -13.61 -3.69 -1.00
C ARG A 154 -12.48 -4.30 -0.18
N LEU A 155 -12.76 -4.83 1.00
CA LEU A 155 -11.76 -5.47 1.86
C LEU A 155 -11.07 -6.63 1.12
N VAL A 156 -11.85 -7.50 0.48
CA VAL A 156 -11.29 -8.61 -0.34
C VAL A 156 -10.52 -8.07 -1.55
N ALA A 157 -11.04 -7.06 -2.24
CA ALA A 157 -10.35 -6.47 -3.39
C ALA A 157 -9.00 -5.86 -3.00
N PHE A 158 -8.92 -5.12 -1.89
CA PHE A 158 -7.67 -4.51 -1.42
C PHE A 158 -6.70 -5.52 -0.81
N ALA A 159 -7.18 -6.61 -0.21
CA ALA A 159 -6.34 -7.76 0.12
C ALA A 159 -5.71 -8.39 -1.15
N ALA A 160 -6.43 -8.43 -2.27
CA ALA A 160 -5.89 -8.86 -3.55
C ALA A 160 -4.90 -7.83 -4.15
N VAL A 161 -5.14 -6.53 -3.96
CA VAL A 161 -4.15 -5.49 -4.32
C VAL A 161 -2.86 -5.73 -3.56
N GLU A 162 -2.86 -5.69 -2.24
CA GLU A 162 -1.65 -5.79 -1.42
C GLU A 162 -0.98 -7.17 -1.48
N GLY A 163 -1.76 -8.26 -1.56
CA GLY A 163 -1.24 -9.62 -1.58
C GLY A 163 -0.88 -10.12 -2.98
N ILE A 164 -1.85 -10.11 -3.90
CA ILE A 164 -1.70 -10.75 -5.21
C ILE A 164 -0.94 -9.83 -6.17
N PHE A 165 -1.29 -8.54 -6.27
CA PHE A 165 -0.68 -7.69 -7.29
C PHE A 165 0.81 -7.43 -7.05
N PHE A 166 1.25 -7.44 -5.78
CA PHE A 166 2.67 -7.30 -5.42
C PHE A 166 3.45 -8.62 -5.41
N SER A 167 2.77 -9.77 -5.27
CA SER A 167 3.44 -11.08 -5.11
C SER A 167 4.47 -11.40 -6.21
N GLY A 168 4.10 -11.21 -7.47
CA GLY A 168 4.99 -11.49 -8.61
C GLY A 168 6.22 -10.58 -8.63
N SER A 169 6.04 -9.30 -8.27
CA SER A 169 7.15 -8.35 -8.18
C SER A 169 8.09 -8.69 -7.03
N PHE A 170 7.57 -9.08 -5.86
CA PHE A 170 8.41 -9.54 -4.74
C PHE A 170 9.15 -10.84 -5.10
N ALA A 171 8.47 -11.80 -5.72
CA ALA A 171 9.10 -13.02 -6.20
C ALA A 171 10.25 -12.74 -7.17
N ALA A 172 10.09 -11.77 -8.08
CA ALA A 172 11.14 -11.40 -9.03
C ALA A 172 12.32 -10.63 -8.41
N ILE A 173 12.12 -9.96 -7.27
CA ILE A 173 13.19 -9.24 -6.55
C ILE A 173 14.00 -10.19 -5.64
N PHE A 174 13.36 -11.23 -5.10
CA PHE A 174 13.97 -12.14 -4.12
C PHE A 174 14.29 -13.55 -4.63
N GLY A 175 13.76 -13.94 -5.80
CA GLY A 175 14.02 -15.23 -6.45
C GLY A 175 15.28 -15.20 -7.29
#